data_AF-A0A1I4D3A3-F1
#
_entry.id   AF-A0A1I4D3A3-F1
#
_cell.length_a   1.000
_cell.length_b   1.000
_cell.length_c   1.000
_cell.angle_alpha   90.00
_cell.angle_beta   90.00
_cell.angle_gamma   90.00
#
_symmetry.space_group_name_H-M   'P 1'
#
loop_
_entity.id
_entity.type
_entity.pdbx_description
1 polymer ?
#
loop_
_entity_poly.entity_id
_entity_poly.type
_entity_poly.pdbx_seq_one_letter_code
_entity_poly.pdbx_strand_id
1 'polypeptide(L)'
;MQSHDPRDAQPTRPIAIGDFVRLRRDEPGDFVTTRAGDWGQVARVNRNATVDLMLAGYCRPRTTPQPRATSIPISIVERCDAFGRPPAETPRRRVWGTGEPL
;
A
#
# COMPACT_ATOMS: atom_id res chain seq x y z
N MET A 1 24.26 13.55 24.23
CA MET A 1 24.35 13.24 22.79
C MET A 1 23.28 12.21 22.49
N GLN A 2 22.15 12.64 21.91
CA GLN A 2 21.08 11.71 21.50
C GLN A 2 21.43 11.20 20.11
N SER A 3 21.76 9.92 20.02
CA SER A 3 22.04 9.24 18.75
C SER A 3 20.73 9.12 17.98
N HIS A 4 20.53 9.99 16.99
CA HIS A 4 19.40 9.88 16.08
C HIS A 4 19.66 8.67 15.17
N ASP A 5 18.89 7.60 15.39
CA ASP A 5 19.02 6.36 14.63
C ASP A 5 18.43 6.57 13.22
N PRO A 6 19.22 6.41 12.14
CA PRO A 6 18.74 6.61 10.76
C PRO A 6 17.74 5.54 10.29
N ARG A 7 17.32 4.60 11.16
CA ARG A 7 16.33 3.54 10.89
C ARG A 7 14.90 3.93 11.28
N ASP A 8 14.70 5.08 11.93
CA ASP A 8 13.37 5.57 12.28
C ASP A 8 12.76 6.32 11.08
N ALA A 9 11.87 5.63 10.37
CA ALA A 9 11.10 6.10 9.23
C ALA A 9 11.92 6.55 8.00
N GLN A 10 11.98 5.68 6.99
CA GLN A 10 12.17 6.11 5.61
C GLN A 10 11.30 7.37 5.38
N PRO A 11 11.83 8.48 4.81
CA PRO A 11 10.96 9.53 4.31
C PRO A 11 10.26 8.91 3.10
N THR A 12 9.18 8.18 3.36
CA THR A 12 8.35 7.62 2.30
C THR A 12 7.78 8.83 1.62
N ARG A 13 8.35 9.16 0.46
CA ARG A 13 7.88 10.24 -0.40
C ARG A 13 6.34 10.18 -0.46
N PRO A 14 5.66 11.33 -0.50
CA PRO A 14 4.20 11.35 -0.64
C PRO A 14 3.74 10.42 -1.76
N ILE A 15 2.61 9.73 -1.58
CA ILE A 15 2.01 8.93 -2.66
C ILE A 15 1.84 9.84 -3.88
N ALA A 16 2.33 9.36 -5.02
CA ALA A 16 2.36 10.09 -6.27
C ALA A 16 1.64 9.30 -7.37
N ILE A 17 1.28 10.01 -8.43
CA ILE A 17 0.73 9.39 -9.65
C ILE A 17 1.74 8.37 -10.19
N GLY A 18 1.24 7.20 -10.56
CA GLY A 18 2.05 6.09 -11.07
C GLY A 18 2.55 5.12 -10.01
N ASP A 19 2.45 5.45 -8.71
CA ASP A 19 2.75 4.52 -7.63
C ASP A 19 1.77 3.34 -7.62
N PHE A 20 2.25 2.17 -7.22
CA PHE A 20 1.38 1.02 -6.92
C PHE A 20 1.04 1.01 -5.43
N VAL A 21 -0.24 0.83 -5.14
CA VAL A 21 -0.76 0.79 -3.78
C VAL A 21 -1.78 -0.32 -3.60
N ARG A 22 -1.88 -0.81 -2.36
CA ARG A 22 -2.81 -1.84 -1.93
C ARG A 22 -3.69 -1.32 -0.80
N LEU A 23 -4.96 -1.69 -0.81
CA LEU A 23 -5.91 -1.37 0.25
C LEU A 23 -5.63 -2.25 1.48
N ARG A 24 -5.45 -1.60 2.63
CA ARG A 24 -5.32 -2.23 3.95
C ARG A 24 -6.66 -2.54 4.60
N ARG A 25 -7.71 -1.84 4.17
CA ARG A 25 -9.09 -1.94 4.65
C ARG A 25 -10.03 -1.80 3.47
N ASP A 26 -11.27 -2.25 3.65
CA ASP A 26 -12.34 -1.99 2.70
C ASP A 26 -12.55 -0.49 2.52
N GLU A 27 -13.02 -0.12 1.34
CA GLU A 27 -13.47 1.24 1.06
C GLU A 27 -14.53 1.69 2.08
N PRO A 28 -14.42 2.91 2.62
CA PRO A 28 -15.40 3.41 3.56
C PRO A 28 -16.73 3.76 2.86
N GLY A 29 -17.85 3.28 3.41
CA GLY A 29 -19.19 3.61 2.95
C GLY A 29 -20.13 2.40 2.97
N ASP A 30 -21.43 2.63 2.73
CA ASP A 30 -22.44 1.57 2.70
C ASP A 30 -22.31 0.66 1.46
N PHE A 31 -21.65 1.14 0.41
CA PHE A 31 -21.41 0.42 -0.84
C PHE A 31 -19.91 0.24 -1.07
N VAL A 32 -19.40 -0.91 -0.65
CA VAL A 32 -17.98 -1.26 -0.81
C VAL A 32 -17.74 -1.75 -2.24
N THR A 33 -17.07 -0.93 -3.06
CA THR A 33 -16.68 -1.31 -4.43
C THR A 33 -15.28 -1.90 -4.49
N THR A 34 -14.46 -1.61 -3.48
CA THR A 34 -13.10 -2.14 -3.33
C THR A 34 -12.83 -2.66 -1.93
N ARG A 35 -12.15 -3.79 -1.85
CA ARG A 35 -11.94 -4.55 -0.62
C ARG A 35 -10.49 -4.49 -0.16
N ALA A 36 -10.28 -4.79 1.12
CA ALA A 36 -8.96 -5.02 1.67
C ALA A 36 -8.22 -6.09 0.84
N GLY A 37 -6.99 -5.78 0.44
CA GLY A 37 -6.20 -6.63 -0.44
C GLY A 37 -6.27 -6.28 -1.92
N ASP A 38 -7.29 -5.55 -2.37
CA ASP A 38 -7.31 -5.00 -3.73
C ASP A 38 -6.14 -4.03 -3.89
N TRP A 39 -5.54 -4.02 -5.07
CA TRP A 39 -4.39 -3.18 -5.36
C TRP A 39 -4.47 -2.64 -6.78
N GLY A 40 -3.73 -1.57 -7.04
CA GLY A 40 -3.76 -0.89 -8.31
C GLY A 40 -2.74 0.23 -8.41
N GLN A 41 -2.74 0.88 -9.57
CA GLN A 41 -1.88 2.03 -9.82
C GLN A 41 -2.63 3.33 -9.51
N VAL A 42 -1.96 4.26 -8.83
CA VAL A 42 -2.47 5.60 -8.57
C VAL A 42 -2.58 6.36 -9.89
N ALA A 43 -3.81 6.62 -10.32
CA ALA A 43 -4.11 7.42 -11.49
C ALA A 43 -4.12 8.92 -11.16
N ARG A 44 -4.54 9.27 -9.94
CA ARG A 44 -4.66 10.65 -9.48
C ARG A 44 -4.46 10.75 -7.97
N VAL A 45 -3.83 11.84 -7.53
CA VAL A 45 -3.77 12.26 -6.13
C VAL A 45 -4.62 13.52 -5.98
N ASN A 46 -5.61 13.48 -5.11
CA ASN A 46 -6.53 14.59 -4.87
C ASN A 46 -6.03 15.47 -3.71
N ARG A 47 -6.47 16.73 -3.68
CA ARG A 47 -6.06 17.70 -2.64
C ARG A 47 -6.58 17.36 -1.25
N ASN A 48 -7.63 16.53 -1.16
CA ASN A 48 -8.28 16.11 0.09
C ASN A 48 -7.67 14.83 0.69
N ALA A 49 -6.39 14.55 0.43
CA ALA A 49 -5.70 13.35 0.89
C ALA A 49 -6.38 12.02 0.47
N THR A 50 -7.00 12.01 -0.71
CA THR A 50 -7.53 10.80 -1.34
C THR A 50 -6.82 10.52 -2.66
N VAL A 51 -6.93 9.29 -3.15
CA VAL A 51 -6.36 8.83 -4.42
C VAL A 51 -7.42 8.12 -5.26
N ASP A 52 -7.26 8.23 -6.57
CA ASP A 52 -8.01 7.42 -7.53
C ASP A 52 -7.09 6.32 -8.05
N LEU A 53 -7.57 5.08 -8.02
CA LEU A 53 -6.81 3.89 -8.39
C LEU A 53 -7.38 3.28 -9.66
N MET A 54 -6.50 2.92 -10.59
CA MET A 54 -6.81 1.91 -11.60
C MET A 54 -6.49 0.55 -11.00
N LEU A 55 -7.53 -0.22 -10.67
CA LEU A 55 -7.35 -1.52 -10.02
C LEU A 55 -6.68 -2.49 -10.98
N ALA A 56 -5.71 -3.24 -10.47
CA ALA A 56 -5.13 -4.34 -11.19
C ALA A 56 -6.20 -5.43 -11.32
N GLY A 57 -6.86 -5.47 -12.48
CA GLY A 57 -7.96 -6.39 -12.71
C GLY A 57 -7.49 -7.84 -12.60
N TYR A 58 -8.28 -8.67 -11.92
CA TYR A 58 -8.31 -10.12 -12.15
C TYR A 58 -8.38 -10.36 -13.66
N CYS A 59 -7.51 -11.21 -14.23
CA CYS A 59 -7.38 -11.54 -15.66
C CYS A 59 -8.61 -11.17 -16.52
N ARG A 60 -8.66 -9.92 -17.03
CA ARG A 60 -9.75 -9.44 -17.90
C ARG A 60 -9.22 -9.17 -19.30
N PRO A 61 -10.04 -9.33 -20.34
CA PRO A 61 -9.68 -8.94 -21.69
C PRO A 61 -9.22 -7.48 -21.71
N ARG A 62 -8.13 -7.19 -22.44
CA ARG A 62 -7.51 -5.85 -22.54
C ARG A 62 -8.49 -4.74 -22.97
N THR A 63 -9.58 -5.09 -23.64
CA THR A 63 -10.62 -4.19 -24.12
C THR A 63 -11.69 -3.86 -23.08
N THR A 64 -11.68 -4.56 -21.94
CA THR A 64 -12.66 -4.32 -20.87
C THR A 64 -12.31 -3.02 -20.14
N PRO A 65 -13.29 -2.15 -19.85
CA PRO A 65 -13.05 -1.01 -18.97
C PRO A 65 -12.42 -1.47 -17.66
N GLN A 66 -11.24 -0.93 -17.35
CA GLN A 66 -10.53 -1.29 -16.13
C GLN A 66 -11.26 -0.67 -14.93
N PRO A 67 -11.61 -1.46 -13.91
CA PRO A 67 -12.34 -0.95 -12.76
C PRO A 67 -11.50 0.12 -12.04
N ARG A 68 -12.18 1.18 -11.61
CA ARG A 68 -11.58 2.33 -10.93
C ARG A 68 -12.14 2.45 -9.52
N ALA A 69 -11.26 2.63 -8.55
CA ALA A 69 -11.60 3.04 -7.20
C ALA A 69 -11.36 4.55 -7.11
N THR A 70 -12.32 5.34 -6.64
CA THR A 70 -12.22 6.80 -6.62
C THR A 70 -12.31 7.34 -5.21
N SER A 71 -11.58 8.43 -4.92
CA SER A 71 -11.61 9.08 -3.60
C SER A 71 -11.24 8.16 -2.44
N ILE A 72 -10.34 7.20 -2.66
CA ILE A 72 -9.86 6.29 -1.61
C ILE A 72 -8.94 7.07 -0.65
N PRO A 73 -9.19 7.06 0.67
CA PRO A 73 -8.33 7.76 1.63
C PRO A 73 -6.90 7.20 1.62
N ILE A 74 -5.90 8.10 1.57
CA ILE A 74 -4.47 7.71 1.64
C ILE A 74 -4.16 6.92 2.92
N SER A 75 -4.89 7.16 4.00
CA SER A 75 -4.70 6.49 5.30
C SER A 75 -5.00 4.99 5.28
N ILE A 76 -5.76 4.50 4.29
CA ILE A 76 -6.12 3.08 4.19
C ILE A 76 -5.35 2.34 3.10
N VAL A 77 -4.39 2.99 2.45
CA VAL A 77 -3.55 2.37 1.44
C VAL A 77 -2.11 2.22 1.93
N GLU A 78 -1.42 1.22 1.42
CA GLU A 78 0.03 1.04 1.56
C GLU A 78 0.69 0.93 0.19
N ARG A 79 1.95 1.35 0.07
CA ARG A 79 2.73 1.14 -1.15
C ARG A 79 2.94 -0.36 -1.35
N CYS A 80 2.88 -0.82 -2.59
CA CYS A 80 3.15 -2.19 -2.97
C CYS A 80 3.97 -2.23 -4.28
N ASP A 81 4.40 -3.42 -4.68
CA ASP A 81 4.95 -3.64 -6.01
C ASP A 81 3.84 -3.77 -7.08
N ALA A 82 4.24 -3.95 -8.34
CA ALA A 82 3.34 -4.15 -9.47
C ALA A 82 2.60 -5.50 -9.45
N PHE A 83 2.70 -6.29 -8.37
CA PHE A 83 1.97 -7.54 -8.16
C PHE A 83 1.12 -7.48 -6.88
N GLY A 84 0.99 -6.31 -6.25
CA GLY A 84 0.20 -6.13 -5.03
C GLY A 84 0.86 -6.67 -3.76
N ARG A 85 2.17 -6.95 -3.80
CA ARG A 85 2.92 -7.41 -2.63
C ARG A 85 3.44 -6.19 -1.88
N PRO A 86 3.30 -6.15 -0.54
CA PRO A 86 3.94 -5.09 0.23
C PRO A 86 5.46 -5.11 -0.07
N PRO A 87 6.13 -3.94 -0.04
CA PRO A 87 7.58 -3.91 -0.14
C PRO A 87 8.13 -4.89 0.88
N ALA A 88 9.09 -5.72 0.46
CA ALA A 88 9.69 -6.73 1.34
C ALA A 88 10.09 -6.02 2.64
N GLU A 89 9.39 -6.32 3.74
CA GLU A 89 9.86 -5.91 5.06
C GLU A 89 11.27 -6.48 5.15
N THR A 90 12.26 -5.63 5.37
CA THR A 90 13.61 -6.08 5.72
C THR A 90 13.42 -7.16 6.78
N PRO A 91 13.80 -8.42 6.55
CA PRO A 91 13.48 -9.49 7.48
C PRO A 91 14.02 -9.06 8.83
N ARG A 92 13.11 -8.89 9.81
CA ARG A 92 13.52 -8.67 11.19
C ARG A 92 14.41 -9.86 11.51
N ARG A 93 15.72 -9.64 11.62
CA ARG A 93 16.69 -10.66 12.03
C ARG A 93 16.15 -11.19 13.35
N ARG A 94 15.53 -12.38 13.35
CA ARG A 94 15.25 -13.10 14.59
C ARG A 94 16.61 -13.36 15.19
N VAL A 95 16.98 -12.56 16.19
CA VAL A 95 18.02 -12.97 17.13
C VAL A 95 17.36 -14.12 17.88
N TRP A 96 17.64 -15.34 17.48
CA TRP A 96 17.44 -16.49 18.36
C TRP A 96 18.25 -16.17 19.61
N GLY A 97 17.55 -15.86 20.71
CA GLY A 97 18.17 -15.69 22.00
C GLY A 97 18.95 -16.96 22.30
N THR A 98 20.26 -16.82 22.47
CA THR A 98 21.11 -17.82 23.12
C THR A 98 20.53 -18.08 24.50
N GLY A 99 19.87 -19.24 24.65
CA GLY A 99 19.59 -19.80 25.96
C GLY A 99 20.91 -20.28 26.54
N GLU A 100 21.45 -19.52 27.50
CA GLU A 100 22.48 -20.00 28.41
C GLU A 100 21.77 -20.86 29.47
N PRO A 101 22.13 -22.14 29.66
CA PRO A 101 21.65 -22.92 30.78
C PRO A 101 22.38 -22.50 32.06
N LEU A 102 21.61 -22.28 33.13
CA LEU A 102 22.09 -22.28 34.51
C LEU A 102 22.40 -23.71 34.97
#